data_AF-A0A918JQ19-F1
#
_entry.id   AF-A0A918JQ19-F1
#
_cell.length_a   1.000
_cell.length_b   1.000
_cell.length_c   1.000
_cell.angle_alpha   90.00
_cell.angle_beta   90.00
_cell.angle_gamma   90.00
#
_symmetry.space_group_name_H-M   'P 1'
#
loop_
_entity.id
_entity.type
_entity.pdbx_description
1 polymer ?
#
loop_
_entity_poly.entity_id
_entity_poly.type
_entity_poly.pdbx_seq_one_letter_code
_entity_poly.pdbx_strand_id
1 'polypeptide(L)'
;MNTLKHHESATALAPLLKTINQIARFYETLPNPKEAHQKMLKHLVAFWEPSMFLPLLEYLEQCPEGQNQYGALSPFAAQVLKLYSQTCLEPGKK
;
A
#
# COMPACT_ATOMS: atom_id res chain seq x y z
N MET A 1 -22.85 0.53 17.50
CA MET A 1 -21.76 0.81 18.45
C MET A 1 -20.51 0.05 17.99
N ASN A 2 -19.77 0.55 17.00
CA ASN A 2 -18.57 -0.13 16.44
C ASN A 2 -17.58 0.90 15.84
N THR A 3 -17.33 2.01 16.53
CA THR A 3 -16.41 3.07 16.08
C THR A 3 -15.06 3.07 16.81
N LEU A 4 -14.72 1.98 17.51
CA LEU A 4 -13.48 1.90 18.29
C LEU A 4 -12.35 1.09 17.61
N LYS A 5 -12.63 0.39 16.50
CA LYS A 5 -11.57 -0.37 15.79
C LYS A 5 -10.78 0.44 14.75
N HIS A 6 -11.26 1.63 14.36
CA HIS A 6 -10.57 2.45 13.34
C HIS A 6 -9.47 3.37 13.89
N HIS A 7 -9.38 3.61 15.20
CA HIS A 7 -8.43 4.58 15.75
C HIS A 7 -6.99 4.04 15.89
N GLU A 8 -6.81 2.73 16.08
CA GLU A 8 -5.47 2.15 16.22
C GLU A 8 -4.77 1.97 14.86
N SER A 9 -5.51 1.51 13.83
CA SER A 9 -4.98 1.36 12.46
C SER A 9 -4.60 2.70 11.82
N ALA A 10 -5.32 3.78 12.14
CA ALA A 10 -5.07 5.12 11.61
C ALA A 10 -3.79 5.77 12.17
N THR A 11 -3.41 5.46 13.41
CA THR A 11 -2.22 6.06 14.06
C THR A 11 -0.93 5.65 13.35
N ALA A 12 -0.86 4.44 12.79
CA ALA A 12 0.29 3.97 12.01
C ALA A 12 0.18 4.26 10.51
N LEU A 13 -0.97 4.68 9.99
CA LEU A 13 -1.18 4.87 8.56
C LEU A 13 -0.32 6.00 7.98
N ALA A 14 -0.24 7.14 8.67
CA ALA A 14 0.53 8.30 8.21
C ALA A 14 2.04 7.99 7.98
N PRO A 15 2.77 7.37 8.93
CA PRO A 15 4.16 6.99 8.68
C PRO A 15 4.32 5.89 7.60
N LEU A 16 3.36 4.97 7.48
CA LEU A 16 3.37 3.96 6.41
C LEU A 16 3.19 4.59 5.03
N LEU A 17 2.22 5.50 4.88
CA LEU A 17 2.00 6.28 3.65
C LEU A 17 3.25 7.06 3.25
N LYS A 18 3.89 7.72 4.22
CA LYS A 18 5.15 8.44 3.97
C LYS A 18 6.24 7.50 3.47
N THR A 19 6.42 6.36 4.14
CA THR A 19 7.48 5.39 3.81
C THR A 19 7.24 4.75 2.44
N ILE A 20 6.03 4.26 2.16
CA ILE A 20 5.72 3.62 0.88
C ILE A 20 5.85 4.60 -0.29
N ASN A 21 5.49 5.88 -0.10
CA ASN A 21 5.66 6.91 -1.12
C ASN A 21 7.13 7.24 -1.38
N GLN A 22 7.97 7.26 -0.34
CA GLN A 22 9.41 7.44 -0.51
C GLN A 22 10.04 6.29 -1.29
N ILE A 23 9.64 5.06 -0.97
CA ILE A 23 10.07 3.86 -1.71
C ILE A 23 9.56 3.94 -3.16
N ALA A 24 8.29 4.29 -3.37
CA ALA A 24 7.71 4.45 -4.71
C ALA A 24 8.51 5.42 -5.56
N ARG A 25 8.85 6.61 -5.04
CA ARG A 25 9.67 7.59 -5.75
C ARG A 25 11.00 7.05 -6.25
N PHE A 26 11.63 6.15 -5.50
CA PHE A 26 12.86 5.50 -5.93
C PHE A 26 12.61 4.58 -7.14
N TYR A 27 11.61 3.71 -7.04
CA TYR A 27 11.27 2.76 -8.10
C TYR A 27 10.64 3.41 -9.34
N GLU A 28 9.98 4.57 -9.19
CA GLU A 28 9.45 5.38 -10.29
C GLU A 28 10.54 5.88 -11.24
N THR A 29 11.80 5.97 -10.79
CA THR A 29 12.93 6.36 -11.66
C THR A 29 13.39 5.24 -12.61
N LEU A 30 12.90 4.01 -12.43
CA LEU A 30 13.29 2.88 -13.26
C LEU A 30 12.58 2.90 -14.62
N PRO A 31 13.26 2.48 -15.71
CA PRO A 31 12.73 2.57 -17.06
C PRO A 31 11.57 1.60 -17.34
N ASN A 32 11.46 0.50 -16.59
CA ASN A 32 10.39 -0.48 -16.75
C ASN A 32 9.43 -0.43 -15.56
N PRO A 33 8.25 0.21 -15.69
CA PRO A 33 7.33 0.37 -14.58
C PRO A 33 6.79 -0.97 -14.07
N LYS A 34 6.53 -1.95 -14.94
CA LYS A 34 6.02 -3.27 -14.51
C LYS A 34 7.03 -4.00 -13.63
N GLU A 35 8.28 -4.04 -14.07
CA GLU A 35 9.36 -4.66 -13.29
C GLU A 35 9.61 -3.88 -11.99
N ALA A 36 9.52 -2.56 -12.04
CA ALA A 36 9.67 -1.70 -10.87
C ALA A 36 8.58 -1.96 -9.81
N HIS A 37 7.31 -2.10 -10.20
CA HIS A 37 6.24 -2.46 -9.27
C HIS A 37 6.47 -3.83 -8.62
N GLN A 38 6.89 -4.84 -9.40
CA GLN A 38 7.19 -6.17 -8.86
C GLN A 38 8.40 -6.15 -7.90
N LYS A 39 9.45 -5.41 -8.24
CA LYS A 39 10.62 -5.23 -7.38
C LYS A 39 10.27 -4.49 -6.09
N MET A 40 9.46 -3.42 -6.19
CA MET A 40 8.96 -2.70 -5.02
C MET A 40 8.12 -3.62 -4.14
N LEU A 41 7.17 -4.37 -4.72
CA LEU A 41 6.34 -5.32 -3.99
C LEU A 41 7.20 -6.34 -3.23
N LYS A 42 8.18 -6.95 -3.89
CA LYS A 42 9.08 -7.92 -3.27
C LYS A 42 9.88 -7.30 -2.14
N HIS A 43 10.35 -6.06 -2.30
CA HIS A 43 11.06 -5.33 -1.25
C HIS A 43 10.14 -5.09 -0.06
N LEU A 44 8.92 -4.59 -0.30
CA LEU A 44 7.95 -4.34 0.76
C LEU A 44 7.64 -5.62 1.52
N VAL A 45 7.29 -6.73 0.85
CA VAL A 45 6.97 -7.99 1.52
C VAL A 45 8.18 -8.60 2.25
N ALA A 46 9.41 -8.29 1.82
CA ALA A 46 10.62 -8.74 2.50
C ALA A 46 10.93 -7.93 3.78
N PHE A 47 10.48 -6.67 3.86
CA PHE A 47 10.73 -5.79 4.99
C PHE A 47 9.51 -5.56 5.89
N TRP A 48 8.31 -5.76 5.36
CA TRP A 48 7.05 -5.46 6.00
C TRP A 48 6.24 -6.74 6.20
N GLU A 49 5.59 -6.83 7.35
CA GLU A 49 4.61 -7.86 7.66
C GLU A 49 3.29 -7.64 6.90
N PRO A 50 2.55 -8.71 6.54
CA PRO A 50 1.26 -8.63 5.84
C PRO A 50 0.25 -7.73 6.56
N SER A 51 0.28 -7.69 7.90
CA SER A 51 -0.58 -6.83 8.71
C SER A 51 -0.38 -5.33 8.47
N MET A 52 0.81 -4.90 8.03
CA MET A 52 1.08 -3.49 7.72
C MET A 52 0.47 -3.04 6.39
N PHE A 53 0.14 -3.97 5.49
CA PHE A 53 -0.54 -3.67 4.23
C PHE A 53 -2.04 -3.48 4.43
N LEU A 54 -2.63 -4.09 5.46
CA LEU A 54 -4.06 -3.97 5.77
C LEU A 54 -4.53 -2.50 5.88
N PRO A 55 -3.93 -1.63 6.72
CA PRO A 55 -4.36 -0.24 6.81
C PRO A 55 -4.16 0.54 5.50
N LEU A 56 -3.17 0.18 4.68
CA LEU A 56 -2.95 0.80 3.36
C LEU A 56 -3.98 0.34 2.32
N LEU A 57 -4.39 -0.92 2.36
CA LEU A 57 -5.43 -1.47 1.50
C LEU A 57 -6.80 -0.90 1.88
N GLU A 58 -7.13 -0.87 3.17
CA GLU A 58 -8.35 -0.22 3.68
C GLU A 58 -8.39 1.26 3.29
N TYR A 59 -7.25 1.95 3.38
CA TYR A 59 -7.13 3.32 2.91
C TYR A 59 -7.38 3.48 1.41
N LEU A 60 -6.85 2.57 0.58
CA LEU A 60 -7.06 2.58 -0.87
C LEU A 60 -8.54 2.38 -1.23
N GLU A 61 -9.26 1.53 -0.48
CA GLU A 61 -10.70 1.31 -0.67
C GLU A 61 -11.54 2.51 -0.21
N GLN A 62 -11.16 3.16 0.89
CA GLN A 62 -11.88 4.31 1.43
C GLN A 62 -11.60 5.62 0.70
N CYS A 63 -10.43 5.76 0.08
CA CYS A 63 -9.99 7.00 -0.58
C CYS A 63 -9.47 6.72 -2.01
N PRO A 64 -10.36 6.45 -2.98
CA PRO A 64 -9.98 6.24 -4.37
C PRO A 64 -9.39 7.49 -5.04
N GLU A 65 -9.67 8.70 -4.51
CA GLU A 65 -9.05 9.96 -4.95
C GLU A 65 -7.61 10.15 -4.44
N GLY A 66 -7.15 9.28 -3.54
CA GLY A 66 -5.75 9.24 -3.12
C GLY A 66 -5.31 10.39 -2.21
N GLN A 67 -6.23 11.13 -1.57
CA GLN A 67 -5.93 12.21 -0.64
C GLN A 67 -6.79 12.12 0.63
N ASN A 68 -6.15 12.22 1.79
CA ASN A 68 -6.80 12.32 3.10
C ASN A 68 -5.93 13.17 4.04
N GLN A 69 -6.41 13.41 5.25
CA GLN A 69 -5.73 14.13 6.34
C GLN A 69 -4.32 13.60 6.66
N TYR A 70 -4.03 12.34 6.31
CA TYR A 70 -2.75 11.67 6.56
C TYR A 70 -1.75 11.77 5.39
N GLY A 71 -2.16 12.34 4.25
CA GLY A 71 -1.34 12.52 3.07
C GLY A 71 -1.96 11.92 1.79
N ALA A 72 -1.20 11.98 0.71
CA ALA A 72 -1.60 11.41 -0.57
C ALA A 72 -0.84 10.12 -0.87
N LEU A 73 -1.52 9.06 -1.32
CA LEU A 73 -0.85 7.83 -1.76
C LEU A 73 -0.43 8.00 -3.22
N SER A 74 0.85 7.78 -3.53
CA SER A 74 1.34 7.88 -4.91
C SER A 74 0.63 6.85 -5.80
N PRO A 75 0.24 7.19 -7.04
CA PRO A 75 -0.38 6.24 -7.97
C PRO A 75 0.50 5.00 -8.20
N PHE A 76 1.83 5.14 -8.13
CA PHE A 76 2.76 4.03 -8.21
C PHE A 76 2.65 3.09 -7.00
N ALA A 77 2.59 3.64 -5.78
CA ALA A 77 2.37 2.86 -4.57
C ALA A 77 1.00 2.16 -4.57
N ALA A 78 -0.04 2.84 -5.05
CA ALA A 78 -1.38 2.27 -5.20
C ALA A 78 -1.38 1.06 -6.15
N GLN A 79 -0.64 1.12 -7.26
CA GLN A 79 -0.48 -0.02 -8.18
C GLN A 79 0.20 -1.21 -7.50
N VAL A 80 1.22 -0.96 -6.67
CA VAL A 80 1.90 -2.02 -5.91
C VAL A 80 0.97 -2.69 -4.90
N LEU A 81 0.14 -1.91 -4.21
CA LEU A 81 -0.85 -2.45 -3.27
C LEU A 81 -1.94 -3.28 -3.97
N LYS A 82 -2.39 -2.84 -5.16
CA LYS A 82 -3.28 -3.64 -6.00
C LYS A 82 -2.62 -4.95 -6.41
N LEU A 83 -1.36 -4.91 -6.84
CA LEU A 83 -0.60 -6.11 -7.19
C LEU A 83 -0.42 -7.05 -5.99
N TYR A 84 -0.17 -6.51 -4.80
CA TYR A 84 -0.12 -7.28 -3.56
C TYR A 84 -1.44 -7.99 -3.28
N SER A 85 -2.57 -7.27 -3.35
CA SER A 85 -3.90 -7.84 -3.19
C SER A 85 -4.15 -8.98 -4.19
N GLN A 86 -3.84 -8.78 -5.47
CA GLN A 86 -3.99 -9.82 -6.49
C GLN A 86 -3.07 -11.03 -6.28
N THR A 87 -1.87 -10.82 -5.74
CA THR A 87 -0.87 -11.90 -5.58
C THR A 87 -1.02 -12.67 -4.26
N CYS A 88 -1.45 -12.01 -3.18
CA CYS A 88 -1.55 -12.60 -1.84
C CYS A 88 -2.97 -12.90 -1.37
N LEU A 89 -4.01 -12.21 -1.86
CA LEU A 89 -5.42 -12.54 -1.55
C LEU A 89 -6.04 -13.57 -2.51
N GLU A 90 -5.30 -14.07 -3.50
CA GLU A 90 -5.76 -15.16 -4.38
C GLU A 90 -5.04 -16.51 -4.15
N PRO A 91 -5.24 -17.21 -3.01
CA PRO A 91 -5.18 -18.67 -3.00
C PRO A 91 -6.60 -19.24 -3.16
N GLY A 92 -7.32 -18.94 -4.26
CA GLY A 92 -8.74 -19.33 -4.31
C GLY A 92 -9.57 -19.06 -5.57
N LYS A 93 -8.96 -18.94 -6.76
CA LYS A 93 -9.71 -19.04 -8.04
C LYS A 93 -9.27 -20.30 -8.79
N LYS A 94 -9.64 -21.46 -8.26
CA LYS A 94 -9.92 -22.65 -9.07
C LYS A 94 -10.85 -23.60 -8.33
#